data_AF-A0A351I1W1-F1
#
_entry.id   AF-A0A351I1W1-F1
#
_cell.length_a   1.000
_cell.length_b   1.000
_cell.length_c   1.000
_cell.angle_alpha   90.00
_cell.angle_beta   90.00
_cell.angle_gamma   90.00
#
_symmetry.space_group_name_H-M   'P 1'
#
loop_
_entity.id
_entity.type
_entity.pdbx_description
1 polymer ?
#
loop_
_entity_poly.entity_id
_entity_poly.type
_entity_poly.pdbx_seq_one_letter_code
_entity_poly.pdbx_strand_id
1 'polypeptide(L)'
;METLAGLKQLEGQFGLVGDKVLALKAKLEDLLWRAQRIANSQKNGMLNPDTMFGYDLQHFRRDVRTFSTEISGLPVLLGSIERTAAYDERAVKYAQVVMRLSVRISQTLRGLHDTAILAHQHLRSADLKIEAWYLAQEIEELVMKGQGLPSAANKIIIITSTPTPAAAPPGEPPKS
;
A
#
# COMPACT_ATOMS: atom_id res chain seq x y z
N MET A 1 -13.61 -23.74 6.24
CA MET A 1 -12.38 -23.72 7.08
C MET A 1 -11.21 -23.02 6.40
N GLU A 2 -11.05 -23.11 5.06
CA GLU A 2 -9.94 -22.46 4.34
C GLU A 2 -9.95 -20.93 4.40
N THR A 3 -11.13 -20.29 4.36
CA THR A 3 -11.30 -18.83 4.43
C THR A 3 -10.74 -18.23 5.72
N LEU A 4 -11.00 -18.87 6.87
CA LEU A 4 -10.50 -18.43 8.17
C LEU A 4 -8.96 -18.50 8.23
N ALA A 5 -8.36 -19.59 7.76
CA ALA A 5 -6.92 -19.76 7.73
C ALA A 5 -6.25 -18.74 6.80
N GLY A 6 -6.82 -18.54 5.60
CA GLY A 6 -6.34 -17.54 4.65
C GLY A 6 -6.42 -16.11 5.19
N LEU A 7 -7.51 -15.75 5.89
CA LEU A 7 -7.67 -14.43 6.48
C LEU A 7 -6.68 -14.15 7.62
N LYS A 8 -6.35 -15.16 8.44
CA LYS A 8 -5.28 -15.06 9.46
C LYS A 8 -3.92 -14.82 8.81
N GLN A 9 -3.62 -15.53 7.72
CA GLN A 9 -2.38 -15.32 6.99
C GLN A 9 -2.31 -13.93 6.37
N LEU A 10 -3.41 -13.46 5.78
CA LEU A 10 -3.52 -12.11 5.23
C LEU A 10 -3.34 -11.03 6.30
N GLU A 11 -3.91 -11.19 7.49
CA GLU A 11 -3.68 -10.27 8.60
C GLU A 11 -2.18 -10.07 8.87
N GLY A 12 -1.42 -11.17 8.99
CA GLY A 12 0.03 -11.11 9.20
C GLY A 12 0.77 -10.42 8.06
N GLN A 13 0.43 -10.75 6.80
CA GLN A 13 1.07 -10.14 5.63
C GLN A 13 0.75 -8.64 5.51
N PHE A 14 -0.51 -8.25 5.69
CA PHE A 14 -0.93 -6.84 5.67
C PHE A 14 -0.28 -6.06 6.82
N GLY A 15 -0.09 -6.67 7.99
CA GLY A 15 0.67 -6.07 9.08
C GLY A 15 2.10 -5.73 8.66
N LEU A 16 2.84 -6.73 8.15
CA LEU A 16 4.22 -6.55 7.69
C LEU A 16 4.34 -5.52 6.56
N VAL A 17 3.42 -5.55 5.59
CA VAL A 17 3.39 -4.55 4.51
C VAL A 17 3.12 -3.16 5.08
N GLY A 18 2.18 -3.02 6.01
CA GLY A 18 1.88 -1.76 6.68
C GLY A 18 3.10 -1.15 7.37
N ASP A 19 3.85 -1.95 8.11
CA ASP A 19 5.07 -1.50 8.79
C ASP A 19 6.16 -1.08 7.79
N LYS A 20 6.31 -1.80 6.67
CA LYS A 20 7.24 -1.44 5.60
C LYS A 20 6.86 -0.12 4.91
N VAL A 21 5.58 0.14 4.64
CA VAL A 21 5.15 1.43 4.06
C VAL A 21 5.49 2.58 5.02
N LEU A 22 5.27 2.39 6.32
CA LEU A 22 5.61 3.40 7.33
C LEU A 22 7.12 3.68 7.37
N ALA A 23 7.94 2.63 7.30
CA ALA A 23 9.39 2.77 7.24
C ALA A 23 9.85 3.50 5.96
N LEU A 24 9.26 3.19 4.81
CA LEU A 24 9.55 3.89 3.55
C LEU A 24 9.16 5.37 3.63
N LYS A 25 8.02 5.68 4.23
CA LYS A 25 7.57 7.06 4.43
C LYS A 25 8.55 7.83 5.30
N ALA A 26 8.95 7.27 6.44
CA ALA A 26 9.93 7.92 7.33
C ALA A 26 11.28 8.16 6.63
N LYS A 27 11.78 7.19 5.85
CA LYS A 27 13.01 7.36 5.05
C LYS A 27 12.87 8.48 4.00
N LEU A 28 11.71 8.59 3.35
CA LEU A 28 11.47 9.65 2.37
C LEU A 28 11.38 11.03 3.03
N GLU A 29 10.78 11.13 4.22
CA GLU A 29 10.75 12.37 5.02
C GLU A 29 12.17 12.83 5.40
N ASP A 30 13.05 11.90 5.79
CA ASP A 30 14.48 12.20 6.03
C ASP A 30 15.18 12.71 4.76
N LEU A 31 15.00 12.01 3.64
CA LEU A 31 15.57 12.42 2.35
C LEU A 31 15.05 13.79 1.89
N LEU A 32 13.76 14.09 2.11
CA LEU A 32 13.17 15.40 1.84
C LEU A 32 13.85 16.49 2.67
N TRP A 33 14.02 16.25 3.97
CA TRP A 33 14.66 17.21 4.87
C TRP A 33 16.11 17.47 4.46
N ARG A 34 16.86 16.42 4.09
CA ARG A 34 18.22 16.53 3.56
C ARG A 34 18.25 17.30 2.24
N ALA A 35 17.33 17.02 1.31
CA ALA A 35 17.20 17.75 0.05
C ALA A 35 16.99 19.26 0.27
N GLN A 36 16.12 19.63 1.22
CA GLN A 36 15.85 21.03 1.58
C GLN A 36 17.10 21.73 2.10
N ARG A 37 17.88 21.06 2.96
CA ARG A 37 19.15 21.61 3.47
C ARG A 37 20.15 21.83 2.35
N ILE A 38 20.32 20.87 1.45
CA ILE A 38 21.25 20.98 0.31
C ILE A 38 20.83 22.14 -0.60
N ALA A 39 19.55 22.21 -0.97
CA ALA A 39 19.02 23.29 -1.81
C ALA A 39 19.23 24.67 -1.15
N ASN A 40 19.07 24.77 0.17
CA ASN A 40 19.33 26.02 0.90
C ASN A 40 20.82 26.37 0.94
N SER A 41 21.72 25.40 1.16
CA SER A 41 23.16 25.62 1.10
C SER A 41 23.59 26.14 -0.27
N GLN A 42 23.11 25.53 -1.35
CA GLN A 42 23.39 25.97 -2.71
C GLN A 42 22.89 27.39 -2.99
N LYS A 43 21.66 27.71 -2.55
CA LYS A 43 21.09 29.06 -2.70
C LYS A 43 21.93 30.14 -2.02
N ASN A 44 22.57 29.81 -0.89
CA ASN A 44 23.40 30.73 -0.12
C ASN A 44 24.90 30.65 -0.47
N GLY A 45 25.28 29.91 -1.52
CA GLY A 45 26.69 29.75 -1.92
C GLY A 45 27.55 28.98 -0.90
N MET A 46 26.92 28.19 -0.03
CA MET A 46 27.61 27.38 0.98
C MET A 46 27.94 26.00 0.41
N LEU A 47 29.05 25.41 0.89
CA LEU A 47 29.42 24.02 0.60
C LEU A 47 28.28 23.06 0.99
N ASN A 48 28.03 22.07 0.14
CA ASN A 48 27.06 21.01 0.42
C ASN A 48 27.58 20.15 1.60
N PRO A 49 26.85 20.07 2.73
CA PRO A 49 27.29 19.30 3.89
C PRO A 49 27.06 17.79 3.75
N ASP A 50 26.35 17.33 2.71
CA ASP A 50 25.88 15.96 2.58
C ASP A 50 26.39 15.28 1.31
N THR A 51 27.48 14.54 1.47
CA THR A 51 28.16 13.83 0.38
C THR A 51 27.54 12.48 0.03
N MET A 52 26.70 11.92 0.91
CA MET A 52 26.10 10.58 0.74
C MET A 52 24.68 10.63 0.17
N PHE A 53 24.11 11.83 0.04
CA PHE A 53 22.73 12.03 -0.37
C PHE A 53 22.33 11.29 -1.66
N GLY A 54 23.14 11.37 -2.72
CA GLY A 54 22.87 10.69 -3.98
C GLY A 54 22.86 9.16 -3.85
N TYR A 55 23.79 8.61 -3.06
CA TYR A 55 23.85 7.18 -2.77
C TYR A 55 22.62 6.69 -2.00
N ASP A 56 22.22 7.43 -0.97
CA ASP A 56 21.06 7.10 -0.14
C ASP A 56 19.75 7.19 -0.93
N LEU A 57 19.63 8.18 -1.82
CA LEU A 57 18.49 8.32 -2.72
C LEU A 57 18.38 7.12 -3.68
N GLN A 58 19.49 6.67 -4.25
CA GLN A 58 19.50 5.48 -5.13
C GLN A 58 19.16 4.20 -4.35
N HIS A 59 19.65 4.07 -3.12
CA HIS A 59 19.30 2.96 -2.23
C HIS A 59 17.83 2.96 -1.88
N PHE A 60 17.28 4.12 -1.54
CA PHE A 60 15.85 4.26 -1.26
C PHE A 60 14.99 3.87 -2.47
N ARG A 61 15.34 4.32 -3.68
CA ARG A 61 14.66 3.91 -4.90
C ARG A 61 14.71 2.41 -5.16
N ARG A 62 15.83 1.75 -4.83
CA ARG A 62 15.91 0.29 -4.89
C ARG A 62 14.92 -0.35 -3.90
N ASP A 63 14.89 0.12 -2.66
CA ASP A 63 13.96 -0.37 -1.63
C ASP A 63 12.49 -0.19 -2.08
N VAL A 64 12.13 0.96 -2.68
CA VAL A 64 10.79 1.22 -3.23
C VAL A 64 10.44 0.20 -4.33
N ARG A 65 11.35 -0.06 -5.27
CA ARG A 65 11.12 -1.05 -6.34
C ARG A 65 10.94 -2.46 -5.80
N THR A 66 11.77 -2.88 -4.83
CA THR A 66 11.62 -4.18 -4.17
C THR A 66 10.28 -4.28 -3.45
N PHE A 67 9.88 -3.25 -2.71
CA PHE A 67 8.59 -3.20 -2.03
C PHE A 67 7.41 -3.18 -3.01
N SER A 68 7.57 -2.58 -4.18
CA SER A 68 6.57 -2.57 -5.26
C SER A 68 6.25 -3.98 -5.77
N THR A 69 7.21 -4.91 -5.74
CA THR A 69 6.94 -6.33 -6.05
C THR A 69 6.11 -6.99 -4.94
N GLU A 70 6.38 -6.68 -3.68
CA GLU A 70 5.66 -7.26 -2.54
C GLU A 70 4.19 -6.82 -2.52
N ILE A 71 3.92 -5.52 -2.76
CA ILE A 71 2.55 -5.00 -2.74
C ILE A 71 1.69 -5.56 -3.88
N SER A 72 2.30 -5.87 -5.03
CA SER A 72 1.62 -6.48 -6.18
C SER A 72 1.01 -7.85 -5.86
N GLY A 73 1.51 -8.55 -4.82
CA GLY A 73 0.94 -9.83 -4.40
C GLY A 73 -0.38 -9.71 -3.63
N LEU A 74 -0.61 -8.60 -2.92
CA LEU A 74 -1.76 -8.46 -2.02
C LEU A 74 -3.12 -8.51 -2.74
N PRO A 75 -3.33 -7.84 -3.90
CA PRO A 75 -4.59 -7.96 -4.64
C PRO A 75 -4.89 -9.38 -5.08
N VAL A 76 -3.86 -10.15 -5.48
CA VAL A 76 -4.00 -11.55 -5.92
C VAL A 76 -4.50 -12.42 -4.77
N LEU A 77 -3.91 -12.25 -3.59
CA LEU A 77 -4.29 -13.01 -2.41
C LEU A 77 -5.70 -12.66 -1.94
N LEU A 78 -6.06 -11.36 -1.94
CA LEU A 78 -7.44 -10.93 -1.66
C LEU A 78 -8.43 -11.53 -2.66
N GLY A 79 -8.14 -11.47 -3.96
CA GLY A 79 -9.00 -12.04 -5.00
C GLY A 79 -9.13 -13.56 -4.92
N SER A 80 -8.09 -14.26 -4.45
CA SER A 80 -8.17 -15.70 -4.20
C SER A 80 -9.15 -16.01 -3.07
N ILE A 81 -9.05 -15.29 -1.95
CA ILE A 81 -9.95 -15.47 -0.81
C ILE A 81 -11.37 -15.03 -1.16
N GLU A 82 -11.56 -13.95 -1.90
CA GLU A 82 -12.88 -13.48 -2.36
C GLU A 82 -13.67 -14.59 -3.08
N ARG A 83 -13.00 -15.36 -3.94
CA ARG A 83 -13.65 -16.45 -4.71
C ARG A 83 -14.04 -17.66 -3.89
N THR A 84 -13.37 -17.91 -2.77
CA THR A 84 -13.63 -19.05 -1.89
C THR A 84 -14.32 -18.63 -0.59
N ALA A 85 -14.57 -17.33 -0.40
CA ALA A 85 -15.19 -16.80 0.80
C ALA A 85 -16.64 -17.28 0.87
N ALA A 86 -17.06 -17.59 2.09
CA ALA A 86 -18.43 -17.94 2.43
C ALA A 86 -18.75 -17.31 3.79
N TYR A 87 -20.03 -17.27 4.12
CA TYR A 87 -20.49 -16.84 5.43
C TYR A 87 -19.83 -17.67 6.54
N ASP A 88 -19.11 -17.00 7.45
CA ASP A 88 -18.42 -17.60 8.58
C ASP A 88 -18.20 -16.54 9.66
N GLU A 89 -19.00 -16.57 10.72
CA GLU A 89 -18.95 -15.61 11.84
C GLU A 89 -17.57 -15.54 12.51
N ARG A 90 -16.83 -16.64 12.54
CA ARG A 90 -15.48 -16.68 13.14
C ARG A 90 -14.47 -15.98 12.24
N ALA A 91 -14.69 -16.01 10.93
CA ALA A 91 -13.84 -15.36 9.93
C ALA A 91 -14.08 -13.84 9.83
N VAL A 92 -15.28 -13.36 10.15
CA VAL A 92 -15.66 -11.93 10.08
C VAL A 92 -14.67 -11.03 10.82
N LYS A 93 -14.25 -11.41 12.04
CA LYS A 93 -13.26 -10.64 12.83
C LYS A 93 -11.97 -10.42 12.04
N TYR A 94 -11.47 -11.45 11.37
CA TYR A 94 -10.24 -11.38 10.59
C TYR A 94 -10.42 -10.57 9.31
N ALA A 95 -11.56 -10.74 8.62
CA ALA A 95 -11.90 -9.92 7.46
C ALA A 95 -11.95 -8.41 7.81
N GLN A 96 -12.52 -8.06 8.97
CA GLN A 96 -12.52 -6.69 9.50
C GLN A 96 -11.12 -6.15 9.78
N VAL A 97 -10.21 -6.99 10.33
CA VAL A 97 -8.81 -6.58 10.54
C VAL A 97 -8.11 -6.34 9.21
N VAL A 98 -8.21 -7.28 8.26
CA VAL A 98 -7.62 -7.14 6.92
C VAL A 98 -8.10 -5.87 6.23
N MET A 99 -9.40 -5.55 6.33
CA MET A 99 -9.94 -4.30 5.80
C MET A 99 -9.34 -3.06 6.47
N ARG A 100 -9.28 -3.02 7.81
CA ARG A 100 -8.66 -1.88 8.52
C ARG A 100 -7.19 -1.69 8.11
N LEU A 101 -6.44 -2.78 7.99
CA LEU A 101 -5.05 -2.74 7.53
C LEU A 101 -4.95 -2.27 6.08
N SER A 102 -5.83 -2.74 5.20
CA SER A 102 -5.86 -2.31 3.79
C SER A 102 -6.12 -0.82 3.62
N VAL A 103 -7.03 -0.25 4.41
CA VAL A 103 -7.30 1.19 4.46
C VAL A 103 -6.07 1.95 4.94
N ARG A 104 -5.44 1.49 6.03
CA ARG A 104 -4.22 2.10 6.57
C ARG A 104 -3.09 2.10 5.56
N ILE A 105 -2.85 0.98 4.87
CA ILE A 105 -1.84 0.88 3.81
C ILE A 105 -2.13 1.88 2.69
N SER A 106 -3.36 1.88 2.16
CA SER A 106 -3.78 2.78 1.08
C SER A 106 -3.63 4.27 1.45
N GLN A 107 -3.95 4.65 2.70
CA GLN A 107 -3.77 6.00 3.21
C GLN A 107 -2.29 6.35 3.37
N THR A 108 -1.49 5.43 3.88
CA THR A 108 -0.05 5.66 4.10
C THR A 108 0.69 5.79 2.77
N LEU A 109 0.31 5.02 1.75
CA LEU A 109 0.83 5.13 0.39
C LEU A 109 0.50 6.47 -0.26
N ARG A 110 -0.72 6.98 -0.05
CA ARG A 110 -1.06 8.36 -0.47
C ARG A 110 -0.19 9.39 0.22
N GLY A 111 -0.01 9.27 1.54
CA GLY A 111 0.90 10.15 2.28
C GLY A 111 2.34 10.08 1.77
N LEU A 112 2.84 8.88 1.44
CA LEU A 112 4.16 8.68 0.83
C LEU A 112 4.27 9.40 -0.53
N HIS A 113 3.24 9.31 -1.36
CA HIS A 113 3.18 10.00 -2.65
C HIS A 113 3.21 11.52 -2.51
N ASP A 114 2.43 12.08 -1.57
CA ASP A 114 2.43 13.51 -1.32
C ASP A 114 3.82 13.99 -0.85
N THR A 115 4.48 13.23 0.03
CA THR A 115 5.88 13.50 0.43
C THR A 115 6.84 13.39 -0.75
N ALA A 116 6.64 12.45 -1.67
CA ALA A 116 7.48 12.27 -2.86
C ALA A 116 7.40 13.47 -3.81
N ILE A 117 6.20 14.03 -4.00
CA ILE A 117 6.00 15.23 -4.81
C ILE A 117 6.72 16.43 -4.17
N LEU A 118 6.64 16.59 -2.86
CA LEU A 118 7.39 17.64 -2.15
C LEU A 118 8.90 17.43 -2.30
N ALA A 119 9.38 16.19 -2.14
CA ALA A 119 10.79 15.85 -2.30
C ALA A 119 11.28 16.14 -3.72
N HIS A 120 10.47 15.84 -4.73
CA HIS A 120 10.78 16.07 -6.14
C HIS A 120 11.19 17.53 -6.40
N GLN A 121 10.51 18.50 -5.79
CA GLN A 121 10.80 19.93 -5.99
C GLN A 121 12.21 20.29 -5.49
N HIS A 122 12.59 19.84 -4.30
CA HIS A 122 13.88 20.15 -3.69
C HIS A 122 15.04 19.34 -4.28
N LEU A 123 14.79 18.08 -4.65
CA LEU A 123 15.77 17.23 -5.32
C LEU A 123 16.21 17.79 -6.68
N ARG A 124 15.27 18.38 -7.44
CA ARG A 124 15.59 19.03 -8.72
C ARG A 124 16.50 20.24 -8.55
N SER A 125 16.35 20.98 -7.46
CA SER A 125 17.22 22.12 -7.13
C SER A 125 18.63 21.65 -6.76
N ALA A 126 18.77 20.45 -6.20
CA ALA A 126 20.03 19.82 -5.83
C ALA A 126 20.74 19.06 -6.98
N ASP A 127 20.45 19.38 -8.25
CA ASP A 127 20.97 18.74 -9.47
C ASP A 127 20.71 17.23 -9.63
N LEU A 128 19.83 16.64 -8.81
CA LEU A 128 19.41 15.23 -8.90
C LEU A 128 18.08 15.08 -9.65
N LYS A 129 17.96 15.78 -10.79
CA LYS A 129 16.70 15.95 -11.54
C LYS A 129 16.17 14.61 -12.08
N ILE A 130 17.05 13.72 -12.49
CA ILE A 130 16.69 12.42 -13.07
C ILE A 130 16.16 11.50 -11.96
N GLU A 131 16.87 11.43 -10.84
CA GLU A 131 16.51 10.63 -9.67
C GLU A 131 15.20 11.11 -9.07
N ALA A 132 14.98 12.42 -8.99
CA ALA A 132 13.73 13.02 -8.55
C ALA A 132 12.54 12.56 -9.41
N TRP A 133 12.72 12.54 -10.74
CA TRP A 133 11.67 12.13 -11.67
C TRP A 133 11.33 10.65 -11.51
N TYR A 134 12.33 9.78 -11.50
CA TYR A 134 12.10 8.36 -11.30
C TYR A 134 11.47 8.05 -9.95
N LEU A 135 11.90 8.73 -8.88
CA LEU A 135 11.34 8.50 -7.55
C LEU A 135 9.83 8.78 -7.52
N ALA A 136 9.39 9.89 -8.12
CA ALA A 136 7.98 10.23 -8.19
C ALA A 136 7.18 9.17 -8.96
N GLN A 137 7.70 8.72 -10.11
CA GLN A 137 7.08 7.67 -10.92
C GLN A 137 7.00 6.32 -10.19
N GLU A 138 8.08 5.90 -9.54
CA GLU A 138 8.15 4.63 -8.79
C GLU A 138 7.16 4.63 -7.61
N ILE A 139 6.98 5.77 -6.94
CA ILE A 139 6.00 5.91 -5.85
C ILE A 139 4.57 6.01 -6.39
N GLU A 140 4.33 6.71 -7.49
CA GLU A 140 3.01 6.76 -8.15
C GLU A 140 2.54 5.35 -8.55
N GLU A 141 3.41 4.55 -9.16
CA GLU A 141 3.14 3.15 -9.49
C GLU A 141 2.80 2.32 -8.22
N LEU A 142 3.54 2.55 -7.13
CA LEU A 142 3.29 1.89 -5.85
C LEU A 142 1.90 2.22 -5.28
N VAL A 143 1.48 3.49 -5.37
CA VAL A 143 0.14 3.92 -4.92
C VAL A 143 -0.95 3.29 -5.76
N MET A 144 -0.80 3.27 -7.09
CA MET A 144 -1.77 2.65 -7.99
C MET A 144 -2.03 1.18 -7.62
N LYS A 145 -0.98 0.43 -7.26
CA LYS A 145 -1.08 -0.96 -6.81
C LYS A 145 -1.84 -1.12 -5.48
N GLY A 146 -1.71 -0.15 -4.58
CA GLY A 146 -2.36 -0.18 -3.26
C GLY A 146 -3.78 0.38 -3.21
N GLN A 147 -4.21 1.14 -4.23
CA GLN A 147 -5.47 1.87 -4.22
C GLN A 147 -6.71 0.96 -4.19
N GLY A 148 -6.64 -0.22 -4.80
CA GLY A 148 -7.74 -1.19 -4.87
C GLY A 148 -7.91 -2.08 -3.64
N LEU A 149 -6.93 -2.11 -2.72
CA LEU A 149 -6.92 -3.04 -1.59
C LEU A 149 -8.16 -2.91 -0.68
N PRO A 150 -8.62 -1.69 -0.30
CA PRO A 150 -9.80 -1.54 0.55
C PRO A 150 -11.08 -2.05 -0.10
N SER A 151 -11.24 -1.83 -1.41
CA SER A 151 -12.43 -2.30 -2.14
C SER A 151 -12.49 -3.83 -2.15
N ALA A 152 -11.38 -4.50 -2.45
CA ALA A 152 -11.30 -5.96 -2.46
C ALA A 152 -11.50 -6.55 -1.05
N ALA A 153 -10.88 -5.96 -0.01
CA ALA A 153 -11.07 -6.42 1.37
C ALA A 153 -12.53 -6.24 1.86
N ASN A 154 -13.20 -5.16 1.47
CA ASN A 154 -14.60 -4.90 1.84
C ASN A 154 -15.56 -5.95 1.27
N LYS A 155 -15.33 -6.43 0.05
CA LYS A 155 -16.14 -7.51 -0.53
C LYS A 155 -16.07 -8.79 0.30
N ILE A 156 -14.88 -9.15 0.79
CA ILE A 156 -14.69 -10.33 1.63
C ILE A 156 -15.45 -10.17 2.96
N ILE A 157 -15.46 -8.97 3.54
CA ILE A 157 -16.29 -8.69 4.73
C ILE A 157 -17.75 -8.97 4.41
N ILE A 158 -18.28 -8.38 3.33
CA ILE A 158 -19.69 -8.55 2.96
C ILE A 158 -20.04 -10.03 2.80
N ILE A 159 -19.20 -10.81 2.09
CA ILE A 159 -19.44 -12.25 1.88
C ILE A 159 -19.39 -13.01 3.21
N THR A 160 -18.41 -12.72 4.06
CA THR A 160 -18.23 -13.44 5.33
C THR A 160 -19.27 -13.06 6.38
N SER A 161 -19.85 -11.86 6.32
CA SER A 161 -20.85 -11.36 7.26
C SER A 161 -22.30 -11.57 6.83
N THR A 162 -22.56 -11.88 5.56
CA THR A 162 -23.92 -11.97 5.02
C THR A 162 -24.28 -13.43 4.76
N PRO A 163 -25.27 -14.00 5.45
CA PRO A 163 -25.71 -15.36 5.16
C PRO A 163 -26.29 -15.43 3.75
N THR A 164 -25.89 -16.45 2.99
CA THR A 164 -26.44 -16.69 1.65
C THR A 164 -27.95 -16.96 1.78
N PRO A 165 -28.83 -16.29 1.02
CA PRO A 165 -30.25 -16.59 1.07
C PRO A 165 -30.44 -18.07 0.73
N ALA A 166 -31.12 -18.82 1.61
CA ALA A 166 -31.53 -20.17 1.29
C ALA A 166 -32.33 -20.12 -0.02
N ALA A 167 -31.91 -20.90 -1.01
CA ALA A 167 -32.65 -21.02 -2.26
C ALA A 167 -34.11 -21.33 -1.91
N ALA A 168 -35.03 -20.43 -2.31
CA ALA A 168 -36.44 -20.67 -2.10
C ALA A 168 -36.78 -22.05 -2.69
N PRO A 169 -37.48 -22.92 -1.96
CA PRO A 169 -37.89 -24.21 -2.50
C PRO A 169 -38.62 -23.97 -3.82
N PRO A 170 -38.37 -24.77 -4.88
CA PRO A 170 -39.04 -24.59 -6.15
C PRO A 170 -40.54 -24.63 -5.89
N GLY A 171 -41.22 -23.51 -6.14
CA GLY A 171 -42.65 -23.40 -5.94
C GLY A 171 -43.34 -24.49 -6.74
N GLU A 172 -44.17 -25.29 -6.07
CA GLU A 172 -45.01 -26.27 -6.77
C GLU A 172 -45.83 -25.54 -7.84
N PRO A 173 -45.87 -26.06 -9.08
CA PRO A 173 -46.68 -25.46 -10.12
C PRO A 173 -48.16 -25.48 -9.70
N PRO A 174 -48.92 -24.42 -10.03
CA PRO A 174 -50.32 -24.32 -9.62
C PRO A 174 -51.09 -25.52 -10.17
N LYS A 175 -51.77 -26.24 -9.26
CA LYS A 175 -52.72 -27.28 -9.63
C LYS A 175 -53.88 -26.61 -10.38
N SER A 176 -54.00 -26.99 -11.64
CA SER A 176 -55.09 -26.66 -12.57
C SER A 176 -56.47 -26.94 -12.01
#